data_AF-A0A838EZC6-F1
#
_entry.id   AF-A0A838EZC6-F1
#
_cell.length_a   1.000
_cell.length_b   1.000
_cell.length_c   1.000
_cell.angle_alpha   90.00
_cell.angle_beta   90.00
_cell.angle_gamma   90.00
#
_symmetry.space_group_name_H-M   'P 1'
#
loop_
_entity.id
_entity.type
_entity.pdbx_description
1 polymer ?
#
loop_
_entity_poly.entity_id
_entity_poly.type
_entity_poly.pdbx_seq_one_letter_code
_entity_poly.pdbx_strand_id
1 'polypeptide(L)'
;MIKTTLLFFVLAFISQVQAAEWRINRDHSEVLFQVPYLSLSEVSGRFKDLSGSVEFNENNHPKTIMVKLDTASVDTGNSLRDGHLRANDFFQSKQYPHIIFKSQSVKELRPGFFQARGDLTIKSIIRPFTIDFSISETVKEFLLSSLYLFTPKIFWPNTFLYWPGNSLIL
;
A
#
# COMPACT_ATOMS: atom_id res chain seq x y z
N MET A 1 -69.72 -9.16 0.38
CA MET A 1 -69.15 -8.97 -0.96
C MET A 1 -67.77 -8.35 -0.82
N ILE A 2 -66.73 -9.19 -0.86
CA ILE A 2 -65.33 -8.82 -0.61
C ILE A 2 -64.70 -8.48 -1.97
N LYS A 3 -64.25 -7.23 -2.17
CA LYS A 3 -63.47 -6.83 -3.34
C LYS A 3 -61.99 -7.04 -3.02
N THR A 4 -61.45 -8.13 -3.55
CA THR A 4 -60.04 -8.51 -3.47
C THR A 4 -59.25 -7.73 -4.52
N THR A 5 -58.43 -6.76 -4.12
CA THR A 5 -57.45 -6.11 -5.00
C THR A 5 -56.06 -6.60 -4.60
N LEU A 6 -55.52 -7.55 -5.36
CA LEU A 6 -54.14 -8.05 -5.20
C LEU A 6 -53.17 -7.01 -5.77
N LEU A 7 -52.39 -6.36 -4.90
CA LEU A 7 -51.23 -5.56 -5.29
C LEU A 7 -50.01 -6.50 -5.28
N PHE A 8 -49.55 -6.92 -6.45
CA PHE A 8 -48.31 -7.70 -6.59
C PHE A 8 -47.11 -6.78 -6.37
N PHE A 9 -46.57 -6.77 -5.15
CA PHE A 9 -45.31 -6.11 -4.82
C PHE A 9 -44.16 -7.10 -5.10
N VAL A 10 -43.59 -7.04 -6.29
CA VAL A 10 -42.41 -7.86 -6.64
C VAL A 10 -41.20 -7.24 -5.93
N LEU A 11 -40.80 -7.86 -4.81
CA LEU A 11 -39.55 -7.54 -4.11
C LEU A 11 -38.40 -8.13 -4.94
N ALA A 12 -37.76 -7.31 -5.77
CA ALA A 12 -36.49 -7.69 -6.40
C ALA A 12 -35.41 -7.77 -5.29
N PHE A 13 -35.09 -8.98 -4.86
CA PHE A 13 -33.87 -9.23 -4.09
C PHE A 13 -32.68 -8.97 -5.02
N ILE A 14 -32.12 -7.77 -4.94
CA ILE A 14 -30.80 -7.49 -5.52
C ILE A 14 -29.81 -8.26 -4.64
N SER A 15 -29.32 -9.40 -5.14
CA SER A 15 -28.22 -10.12 -4.52
C SER A 15 -27.02 -9.18 -4.44
N GLN A 16 -26.77 -8.60 -3.26
CA GLN A 16 -25.50 -7.95 -2.97
C GLN A 16 -24.45 -9.06 -2.96
N VAL A 17 -23.70 -9.19 -4.06
CA VAL A 17 -22.47 -9.97 -4.06
C VAL A 17 -21.52 -9.26 -3.09
N GLN A 18 -21.49 -9.72 -1.85
CA GLN A 18 -20.47 -9.32 -0.88
C GLN A 18 -19.16 -9.95 -1.33
N ALA A 19 -18.40 -9.22 -2.15
CA ALA A 19 -17.01 -9.53 -2.42
C ALA A 19 -16.30 -9.66 -1.06
N ALA A 20 -15.66 -10.80 -0.82
CA ALA A 20 -14.89 -11.00 0.39
C ALA A 20 -13.69 -10.05 0.37
N GLU A 21 -13.74 -8.97 1.15
CA GLU A 21 -12.61 -8.05 1.30
C GLU A 21 -11.66 -8.62 2.35
N TRP A 22 -10.46 -9.04 1.92
CA TRP A 22 -9.44 -9.49 2.86
C TRP A 22 -8.57 -8.31 3.22
N ARG A 23 -8.34 -8.10 4.51
CA ARG A 23 -7.55 -6.98 5.02
C ARG A 23 -6.10 -7.40 5.22
N ILE A 24 -5.19 -6.43 5.12
CA ILE A 24 -3.77 -6.69 5.43
C ILE A 24 -3.61 -7.02 6.92
N ASN A 25 -2.77 -8.00 7.24
CA ASN A 25 -2.31 -8.18 8.61
C ASN A 25 -1.14 -7.23 8.86
N ARG A 26 -1.35 -6.26 9.75
CA ARG A 26 -0.31 -5.29 10.11
C ARG A 26 0.85 -5.92 10.89
N ASP A 27 0.59 -6.91 11.73
CA ASP A 27 1.60 -7.53 12.61
C ASP A 27 2.55 -8.47 11.85
N HIS A 28 2.19 -8.85 10.62
CA HIS A 28 2.99 -9.74 9.77
C HIS A 28 3.33 -9.14 8.40
N SER A 29 2.96 -7.88 8.15
CA SER A 29 3.31 -7.17 6.93
C SER A 29 4.18 -5.97 7.25
N GLU A 30 5.32 -5.86 6.57
CA GLU A 30 6.20 -4.70 6.69
C GLU A 30 6.45 -4.10 5.30
N VAL A 31 6.53 -2.77 5.25
CA VAL A 31 6.96 -2.04 4.07
C VAL A 31 8.24 -1.30 4.41
N LEU A 32 9.31 -1.70 3.73
CA LEU A 32 10.67 -1.23 3.93
C LEU A 32 11.12 -0.36 2.75
N PHE A 33 11.93 0.65 3.00
CA PHE A 33 12.58 1.40 1.93
C PHE A 33 14.08 1.49 2.21
N GLN A 34 14.85 1.53 1.14
CA GLN A 34 16.29 1.68 1.20
C GLN A 34 16.74 2.73 0.21
N VAL A 35 17.53 3.66 0.70
CA VAL A 35 18.02 4.77 -0.09
C VAL A 35 19.55 4.81 -0.04
N PRO A 36 20.24 4.69 -1.18
CA PRO A 36 21.69 4.83 -1.23
C PRO A 36 22.13 6.22 -0.76
N TYR A 37 23.11 6.25 0.14
CA TYR A 37 23.79 7.44 0.60
C TYR A 37 25.25 7.42 0.14
N LEU A 38 25.59 8.37 -0.73
CA LEU A 38 26.93 8.58 -1.30
C LEU A 38 27.60 7.32 -1.91
N SER A 39 26.81 6.34 -2.35
CA SER A 39 27.30 5.05 -2.88
C SER A 39 28.17 4.24 -1.91
N LEU A 40 28.14 4.57 -0.61
CA LEU A 40 28.96 3.94 0.43
C LEU A 40 28.11 3.30 1.54
N SER A 41 26.92 3.84 1.80
CA SER A 41 25.99 3.30 2.79
C SER A 41 24.55 3.41 2.32
N GLU A 42 23.64 2.75 3.04
CA GLU A 42 22.21 2.78 2.75
C GLU A 42 21.45 3.27 3.97
N VAL A 43 20.53 4.20 3.75
CA VAL A 43 19.54 4.58 4.75
C VAL A 43 18.34 3.68 4.56
N SER A 44 18.12 2.80 5.52
CA SER A 44 16.91 1.97 5.59
C SER A 44 15.84 2.66 6.43
N GLY A 45 14.58 2.44 6.08
CA GLY A 45 13.45 2.86 6.89
C GLY A 45 12.22 2.01 6.60
N ARG A 46 11.15 2.27 7.33
CA ARG A 46 9.88 1.57 7.22
C ARG A 46 8.69 2.48 7.44
N PHE A 47 7.51 2.01 7.06
CA PHE A 47 6.24 2.61 7.46
C PHE A 47 5.54 1.72 8.49
N LYS A 48 5.32 2.24 9.69
CA LYS A 48 4.69 1.49 10.80
C LYS A 48 3.19 1.29 10.61
N ASP A 49 2.53 2.25 9.97
CA ASP A 49 1.09 2.21 9.74
C ASP A 49 0.81 1.93 8.27
N LEU A 50 0.39 0.69 8.03
CA LEU A 50 -0.12 0.25 6.75
C LEU A 50 -1.53 -0.33 6.89
N SER A 51 -2.25 -0.25 5.78
CA SER A 51 -3.58 -0.80 5.57
C SER A 51 -3.69 -1.25 4.12
N GLY A 52 -4.63 -2.13 3.81
CA GLY A 52 -4.84 -2.59 2.46
C GLY A 52 -5.95 -3.60 2.37
N SER A 53 -6.37 -3.87 1.14
CA SER A 53 -7.42 -4.82 0.81
C SER A 53 -7.10 -5.60 -0.45
N VAL A 54 -7.61 -6.83 -0.51
CA VAL A 54 -7.61 -7.67 -1.71
C VAL A 54 -9.05 -7.98 -2.06
N GLU A 55 -9.41 -7.76 -3.33
CA GLU A 55 -10.67 -8.21 -3.92
C GLU A 55 -10.44 -9.51 -4.68
N PHE A 56 -11.39 -10.45 -4.58
CA PHE A 56 -11.31 -11.76 -5.22
C PHE A 56 -12.37 -11.89 -6.32
N ASN A 57 -12.08 -12.70 -7.33
CA ASN A 57 -13.05 -13.10 -8.34
C ASN A 57 -13.91 -14.30 -7.88
N GLU A 58 -14.85 -14.73 -8.73
CA GLU A 58 -15.77 -15.84 -8.43
C GLU A 58 -15.07 -17.19 -8.17
N ASN A 59 -13.83 -17.35 -8.66
CA ASN A 59 -13.01 -18.54 -8.45
C ASN A 59 -12.10 -18.42 -7.21
N ASN A 60 -12.35 -17.43 -6.33
CA ASN A 60 -11.51 -17.13 -5.17
C ASN A 60 -10.06 -16.78 -5.52
N HIS A 61 -9.80 -16.33 -6.75
CA HIS A 61 -8.48 -15.81 -7.15
C HIS A 61 -8.41 -14.29 -6.92
N PRO A 62 -7.27 -13.77 -6.42
CA PRO A 62 -7.07 -12.33 -6.24
C PRO A 62 -7.21 -11.58 -7.56
N LYS A 63 -8.11 -10.62 -7.59
CA LYS A 63 -8.41 -9.78 -8.75
C LYS A 63 -7.70 -8.44 -8.67
N THR A 64 -7.80 -7.77 -7.52
CA THR A 64 -7.17 -6.47 -7.27
C THR A 64 -6.61 -6.42 -5.85
N ILE A 65 -5.60 -5.59 -5.65
CA ILE A 65 -5.00 -5.26 -4.37
C ILE A 65 -4.79 -3.76 -4.27
N MET A 66 -5.14 -3.20 -3.11
CA MET A 66 -4.83 -1.83 -2.72
C MET A 66 -4.00 -1.85 -1.45
N VAL A 67 -2.91 -1.08 -1.43
CA VAL A 67 -2.09 -0.86 -0.24
C VAL A 67 -2.02 0.63 0.04
N LYS A 68 -2.12 1.00 1.31
CA LYS A 68 -2.12 2.37 1.78
C LYS A 68 -1.20 2.50 3.00
N LEU A 69 -0.22 3.39 2.90
CA LEU A 69 0.76 3.67 3.96
C LEU A 69 0.52 5.06 4.52
N ASP A 70 0.55 5.22 5.84
CA ASP A 70 0.53 6.53 6.46
C ASP A 70 1.93 7.16 6.40
N THR A 71 2.06 8.32 5.74
CA THR A 71 3.35 8.98 5.59
C THR A 71 3.91 9.52 6.90
N ALA A 72 3.07 9.78 7.90
CA ALA A 72 3.51 10.19 9.22
C ALA A 72 4.19 9.05 10.00
N SER A 73 3.89 7.80 9.63
CA SER A 73 4.41 6.59 10.29
C SER A 73 5.82 6.18 9.86
N VAL A 74 6.47 7.01 9.03
CA VAL A 74 7.86 6.80 8.62
C VAL A 74 8.78 6.71 9.84
N ASP A 75 9.61 5.67 9.84
CA ASP A 75 10.59 5.37 10.88
C ASP A 75 11.90 4.91 10.23
N THR A 76 12.96 5.67 10.47
CA THR A 76 14.32 5.35 10.06
C THR A 76 15.23 5.08 11.26
N GLY A 77 14.69 4.97 12.47
CA GLY A 77 15.46 4.91 13.72
C GLY A 77 16.09 6.25 14.14
N ASN A 78 15.86 7.35 13.41
CA ASN A 78 16.39 8.68 13.73
C ASN A 78 15.26 9.71 13.70
N SER A 79 14.88 10.21 14.88
CA SER A 79 13.72 11.10 15.05
C SER A 79 13.83 12.42 14.30
N LEU A 80 15.04 12.99 14.18
CA LEU A 80 15.29 14.22 13.42
C LEU A 80 15.08 13.98 11.92
N ARG A 81 15.63 12.89 11.39
CA ARG A 81 15.44 12.48 9.99
C ARG A 81 13.99 12.18 9.69
N ASP A 82 13.28 11.48 10.58
CA ASP A 82 11.86 11.19 10.40
C ASP A 82 11.02 12.48 10.39
N GLY A 83 11.36 13.44 11.25
CA GLY A 83 10.76 14.78 11.25
C GLY A 83 10.93 15.49 9.89
N HIS A 84 12.14 15.44 9.31
CA HIS A 84 12.41 15.98 7.99
C HIS A 84 11.65 15.25 6.87
N LEU A 85 11.59 13.91 6.90
CA LEU A 85 10.87 13.12 5.89
C LEU A 85 9.37 13.44 5.86
N ARG A 86 8.76 13.76 7.01
CA ARG A 86 7.36 14.19 7.07
C ARG A 86 7.13 15.62 6.59
N ALA A 87 8.18 16.44 6.53
CA ALA A 87 8.10 17.86 6.20
C ALA A 87 7.95 18.12 4.68
N ASN A 88 7.90 19.40 4.32
CA ASN A 88 7.52 19.87 2.99
C ASN A 88 8.49 19.44 1.87
N ASP A 89 9.73 19.08 2.17
CA ASP A 89 10.70 18.73 1.13
C ASP A 89 10.58 17.28 0.67
N PHE A 90 9.89 16.44 1.45
CA PHE A 90 9.77 15.01 1.22
C PHE A 90 8.31 14.58 1.05
N PHE A 91 7.71 13.91 2.04
CA PHE A 91 6.35 13.38 1.94
C PHE A 91 5.27 14.45 2.11
N GLN A 92 5.55 15.57 2.79
CA GLN A 92 4.57 16.58 3.18
C GLN A 92 3.34 15.97 3.83
N SER A 93 3.55 15.19 4.90
CA SER A 93 2.53 14.28 5.47
C SER A 93 1.22 14.95 5.88
N LYS A 94 1.22 16.24 6.18
CA LYS A 94 0.00 17.00 6.46
C LYS A 94 -0.90 17.18 5.22
N GLN A 95 -0.30 17.37 4.05
CA GLN A 95 -1.03 17.56 2.78
C GLN A 95 -1.26 16.22 2.06
N TYR A 96 -0.29 15.32 2.14
CA TYR A 96 -0.33 14.00 1.52
C TYR A 96 -0.15 12.93 2.62
N PRO A 97 -1.20 12.63 3.39
CA PRO A 97 -1.10 11.70 4.51
C PRO A 97 -0.85 10.26 4.07
N HIS A 98 -1.00 9.95 2.76
CA HIS A 98 -0.98 8.59 2.28
C HIS A 98 -0.12 8.39 1.04
N ILE A 99 0.64 7.30 1.05
CA ILE A 99 1.17 6.65 -0.14
C ILE A 99 0.18 5.53 -0.50
N ILE A 100 -0.21 5.44 -1.77
CA ILE A 100 -1.24 4.51 -2.21
C ILE A 100 -0.73 3.70 -3.40
N PHE A 101 -0.77 2.37 -3.29
CA PHE A 101 -0.63 1.45 -4.41
C PHE A 101 -2.01 0.90 -4.79
N LYS A 102 -2.34 0.89 -6.08
CA LYS A 102 -3.53 0.23 -6.64
C LYS A 102 -3.14 -0.64 -7.81
N SER A 103 -3.40 -1.94 -7.72
CA SER A 103 -3.13 -2.86 -8.83
C SER A 103 -4.09 -2.64 -10.00
N GLN A 104 -3.56 -2.81 -11.21
CA GLN A 104 -4.33 -2.95 -12.44
C GLN A 104 -4.41 -4.42 -12.88
N SER A 105 -3.44 -5.25 -12.47
CA SER A 105 -3.41 -6.68 -12.76
C SER A 105 -2.74 -7.44 -11.63
N VAL A 106 -3.17 -8.69 -11.45
CA VAL A 106 -2.58 -9.66 -10.52
C VAL A 106 -2.28 -10.94 -11.28
N LYS A 107 -1.10 -11.51 -11.07
CA LYS A 107 -0.65 -12.77 -11.66
C LYS A 107 -0.17 -13.70 -10.55
N GLU A 108 -0.66 -14.93 -10.54
CA GLU A 108 -0.10 -15.99 -9.69
C GLU A 108 1.26 -16.42 -10.23
N LEU A 109 2.29 -16.40 -9.36
CA LEU A 109 3.64 -16.85 -9.69
C LEU A 109 3.82 -18.34 -9.39
N ARG A 110 3.22 -18.79 -8.29
CA ARG A 110 3.21 -20.16 -7.77
C ARG A 110 2.07 -20.25 -6.73
N PRO A 111 1.62 -21.44 -6.33
CA PRO A 111 0.48 -21.61 -5.42
C PRO A 111 0.59 -20.72 -4.17
N GLY A 112 -0.34 -19.77 -4.01
CA GLY A 112 -0.42 -18.86 -2.87
C GLY A 112 0.49 -17.62 -2.91
N PHE A 113 1.26 -17.42 -3.98
CA PHE A 113 2.14 -16.27 -4.18
C PHE A 113 1.81 -15.53 -5.48
N PHE A 114 1.66 -14.22 -5.39
CA PHE A 114 1.14 -13.37 -6.44
C PHE A 114 2.04 -12.16 -6.67
N GLN A 115 2.03 -11.70 -7.92
CA GLN A 115 2.62 -10.43 -8.33
C GLN A 115 1.50 -9.51 -8.82
N ALA A 116 1.43 -8.30 -8.28
CA ALA A 116 0.52 -7.27 -8.71
C ALA A 116 1.26 -6.12 -9.39
N ARG A 117 0.78 -5.69 -10.56
CA ARG A 117 1.25 -4.50 -11.26
C ARG A 117 0.20 -3.43 -11.23
N GLY A 118 0.58 -2.19 -10.98
CA GLY A 118 -0.33 -1.07 -11.03
C GLY A 118 0.34 0.24 -10.69
N ASP A 119 -0.42 1.15 -10.09
CA ASP A 119 0.00 2.52 -9.89
C ASP A 119 0.35 2.78 -8.43
N LEU A 120 1.52 3.38 -8.23
CA LEU A 120 2.00 3.88 -6.96
C LEU A 120 1.97 5.40 -6.97
N THR A 121 1.17 5.94 -6.05
CA THR A 121 0.97 7.37 -5.87
C THR A 121 1.71 7.83 -4.62
N ILE A 122 2.63 8.79 -4.82
CA ILE A 122 3.28 9.54 -3.75
C ILE A 122 3.07 11.01 -4.03
N LYS A 123 2.43 11.71 -3.09
CA LYS A 123 1.96 13.07 -3.28
C LYS A 123 1.06 13.16 -4.53
N SER A 124 1.39 14.02 -5.47
CA SER A 124 0.72 14.16 -6.77
C SER A 124 1.37 13.35 -7.90
N ILE A 125 2.41 12.55 -7.61
CA ILE A 125 3.15 11.79 -8.62
C ILE A 125 2.65 10.35 -8.64
N ILE A 126 2.29 9.89 -9.84
CA ILE A 126 1.87 8.51 -10.09
C ILE A 126 2.93 7.82 -10.97
N ARG A 127 3.33 6.61 -10.57
CA ARG A 127 4.29 5.78 -11.32
C ARG A 127 3.84 4.33 -11.35
N PRO A 128 4.09 3.62 -12.47
CA PRO A 128 3.89 2.17 -12.50
C PRO A 128 4.83 1.51 -11.50
N PHE A 129 4.30 0.53 -10.77
CA PHE A 129 5.03 -0.22 -9.76
C PHE A 129 4.54 -1.66 -9.71
N THR A 130 5.41 -2.55 -9.24
CA THR A 130 5.11 -3.97 -9.10
C THR A 130 5.36 -4.39 -7.67
N ILE A 131 4.42 -5.12 -7.08
CA ILE A 131 4.51 -5.62 -5.72
C ILE A 131 4.30 -7.14 -5.75
N ASP A 132 5.04 -7.85 -4.92
CA ASP A 132 4.83 -9.27 -4.68
C ASP A 132 4.15 -9.44 -3.31
N PHE A 133 3.20 -10.37 -3.22
CA PHE A 133 2.43 -10.64 -2.01
C PHE A 133 1.99 -12.11 -1.95
N SER A 134 1.73 -12.60 -0.75
CA SER A 134 1.18 -13.92 -0.51
C SER A 134 -0.13 -13.84 0.26
N ILE A 135 -0.93 -14.88 0.15
CA ILE A 135 -2.24 -14.96 0.77
C ILE A 135 -2.29 -16.21 1.64
N SER A 136 -2.80 -16.06 2.87
CA SER A 136 -3.06 -17.18 3.77
C SER A 136 -4.57 -17.37 3.91
N GLU A 137 -5.10 -18.42 3.29
CA GLU A 137 -6.52 -18.78 3.39
C GLU A 137 -6.93 -19.18 4.81
N THR A 138 -5.98 -19.60 5.64
CA THR A 138 -6.20 -20.01 7.03
C THR A 138 -6.61 -18.84 7.93
N VAL A 139 -6.10 -17.64 7.65
CA VAL A 139 -6.30 -16.45 8.51
C VAL A 139 -7.08 -15.33 7.80
N LYS A 140 -7.40 -15.48 6.49
CA LYS A 140 -7.99 -14.44 5.62
C LYS A 140 -7.17 -13.15 5.62
N GLU A 141 -5.85 -13.31 5.53
CA GLU A 141 -4.87 -12.22 5.55
C GLU A 141 -3.95 -12.35 4.35
N PHE A 142 -3.39 -11.21 3.92
CA PHE A 142 -2.32 -11.18 2.93
C PHE A 142 -1.06 -10.53 3.52
N LEU A 143 0.09 -11.02 3.08
CA LEU A 143 1.41 -10.60 3.52
C LEU A 143 2.19 -10.00 2.35
N LEU A 144 2.85 -8.87 2.58
CA LEU A 144 3.77 -8.28 1.62
C LEU A 144 5.17 -8.85 1.85
N SER A 145 5.82 -9.37 0.80
CA SER A 145 7.12 -10.05 0.90
C SER A 145 8.32 -9.10 1.01
N SER A 146 8.14 -7.92 1.59
CA SER A 146 9.03 -6.74 1.51
C SER A 146 8.86 -5.96 0.21
N LEU A 147 8.38 -4.73 0.36
CA LEU A 147 8.16 -3.78 -0.72
C LEU A 147 9.28 -2.74 -0.74
N TYR A 148 10.34 -2.95 -1.51
CA TYR A 148 11.45 -1.99 -1.60
C TYR A 148 11.02 -0.71 -2.33
N LEU A 149 10.62 0.28 -1.53
CA LEU A 149 10.21 1.59 -2.02
C LEU A 149 11.45 2.45 -2.36
N PHE A 150 11.81 2.45 -3.65
CA PHE A 150 12.41 3.57 -4.41
C PHE A 150 13.92 3.80 -4.48
N THR A 151 14.31 4.28 -5.67
CA THR A 151 15.40 5.24 -5.86
C THR A 151 14.83 6.68 -5.73
N PRO A 152 15.35 7.55 -4.83
CA PRO A 152 14.78 8.88 -4.57
C PRO A 152 14.67 9.79 -5.80
N LYS A 153 15.56 9.63 -6.78
CA LYS A 153 15.64 10.48 -7.98
C LYS A 153 14.34 10.53 -8.80
N ILE A 154 13.45 9.54 -8.67
CA ILE A 154 12.19 9.47 -9.43
C ILE A 154 11.13 10.44 -8.87
N PHE A 155 11.07 10.59 -7.55
CA PHE A 155 10.04 11.39 -6.86
C PHE A 155 10.58 12.73 -6.35
N TRP A 156 11.90 12.80 -6.15
CA TRP A 156 12.61 13.96 -5.63
C TRP A 156 13.84 14.25 -6.52
N PRO A 157 13.63 14.65 -7.79
CA PRO A 157 14.72 14.80 -8.75
C PRO A 157 15.73 15.90 -8.38
N ASN A 158 15.28 16.90 -7.63
CA ASN A 158 16.09 18.05 -7.20
C ASN A 158 16.50 17.99 -5.73
N THR A 159 16.15 16.91 -5.03
CA THR A 159 16.48 16.74 -3.62
C THR A 159 17.67 15.80 -3.54
N PHE A 160 18.87 16.38 -3.38
CA PHE A 160 19.95 15.60 -2.80
C PHE A 160 19.50 15.26 -1.38
N LEU A 161 19.49 13.98 -1.01
CA LEU A 161 19.56 13.59 0.40
C LEU A 161 20.96 13.91 0.93
N TYR A 162 21.36 15.16 0.78
CA TYR A 162 22.53 15.74 1.39
C TYR A 162 22.01 16.44 2.63
N TRP A 163 22.29 15.84 3.78
CA TRP A 163 21.97 16.42 5.08
C TRP A 163 22.96 17.55 5.36
N PRO A 164 22.55 18.84 5.39
CA PRO A 164 23.45 19.92 5.75
C PRO A 164 23.55 19.96 7.27
N GLY A 165 24.53 19.25 7.83
CA GLY A 165 24.80 19.27 9.26
C GLY A 165 25.68 18.10 9.68
N ASN A 166 26.91 18.38 10.07
CA ASN A 166 27.89 17.42 10.58
C ASN A 166 27.37 16.62 11.78
N SER A 167 26.64 15.54 11.52
CA SER A 167 26.40 14.49 12.50
C SER A 167 26.29 13.18 11.74
N LEU A 168 27.45 12.53 11.61
CA LEU A 168 27.53 11.08 11.48
C LEU A 168 26.69 10.49 12.63
N ILE A 169 25.60 9.83 12.29
CA ILE A 169 24.98 8.88 13.22
C ILE A 169 24.82 7.60 12.42
N LEU A 170 25.84 6.74 12.61
CA LEU A 170 25.79 5.31 12.36
C LEU A 170 24.70 4.68 13.22
#